data_AF-A0A5N9CSP0-F1
#
_entry.id   AF-A0A5N9CSP0-F1
#
_cell.length_a   1.000
_cell.length_b   1.000
_cell.length_c   1.000
_cell.angle_alpha   90.00
_cell.angle_beta   90.00
_cell.angle_gamma   90.00
#
_symmetry.space_group_name_H-M   'P 1'
#
loop_
_entity.id
_entity.type
_entity.pdbx_description
1 polymer ?
#
loop_
_entity_poly.entity_id
_entity_poly.type
_entity_poly.pdbx_seq_one_letter_code
_entity_poly.pdbx_strand_id
1 'polypeptide(L)'
;MKNVYPEFADRVDFYAIGQSPFESIDQLESYRIKEGYPWPIAEIDTDVLKGLRVLQQSTKIALDHQGIITYRAGYADGGADKWREVFSDLTELAGG
;
A
#
# COMPACT_ATOMS: atom_id res chain seq x y z
N MET A 1 1.38 -9.51 3.09
CA MET A 1 2.25 -8.34 2.82
C MET A 1 3.56 -8.39 3.58
N LYS A 2 3.58 -8.48 4.92
CA LYS A 2 4.83 -8.46 5.73
C LYS A 2 5.91 -9.46 5.27
N ASN A 3 5.50 -10.64 4.78
CA ASN A 3 6.42 -11.69 4.33
C ASN A 3 6.80 -11.60 2.84
N VAL A 4 6.12 -10.75 2.06
CA VAL A 4 6.29 -10.66 0.60
C VAL A 4 6.99 -9.36 0.22
N TYR A 5 6.55 -8.24 0.80
CA TYR A 5 7.07 -6.91 0.50
C TYR A 5 8.60 -6.80 0.62
N PRO A 6 9.28 -7.39 1.62
CA PRO A 6 10.74 -7.31 1.70
C PRO A 6 11.50 -7.83 0.48
N GLU A 7 10.90 -8.74 -0.32
CA GLU A 7 11.49 -9.25 -1.58
C GLU A 7 11.53 -8.18 -2.70
N PHE A 8 10.76 -7.10 -2.55
CA PHE A 8 10.56 -6.04 -3.54
C PHE A 8 10.84 -4.63 -3.00
N ALA A 9 11.26 -4.49 -1.73
CA ALA A 9 11.40 -3.19 -1.07
C ALA A 9 12.46 -2.26 -1.70
N ASP A 10 13.36 -2.81 -2.51
CA ASP A 10 14.37 -2.12 -3.30
C ASP A 10 13.82 -1.56 -4.64
N ARG A 11 12.65 -2.04 -5.07
CA ARG A 11 12.08 -1.76 -6.41
C ARG A 11 10.66 -1.22 -6.37
N VAL A 12 9.93 -1.45 -5.29
CA VAL A 12 8.54 -1.03 -5.11
C VAL A 12 8.42 -0.24 -3.81
N ASP A 13 7.94 1.00 -3.95
CA ASP A 13 7.55 1.79 -2.79
C ASP A 13 6.20 1.33 -2.28
N PHE A 14 6.13 0.99 -0.99
CA PHE A 14 4.87 0.62 -0.34
C PHE A 14 4.64 1.51 0.87
N TYR A 15 3.48 2.15 0.93
CA TYR A 15 3.09 3.05 2.01
C TYR A 15 1.83 2.55 2.69
N ALA A 16 1.83 2.53 4.01
CA ALA A 16 0.61 2.37 4.79
C ALA A 16 -0.04 3.75 4.99
N ILE A 17 -1.28 3.89 4.54
CA ILE A 17 -1.99 5.17 4.58
C ILE A 17 -2.99 5.19 5.73
N GLY A 18 -2.85 6.17 6.62
CA GLY A 18 -3.85 6.47 7.64
C GLY A 18 -5.13 7.03 7.01
N GLN A 19 -6.26 6.37 7.22
CA GLN A 19 -7.55 6.82 6.67
C GLN A 19 -8.41 7.58 7.68
N SER A 20 -8.09 7.47 8.97
CA SER A 20 -8.85 8.10 10.04
C SER A 20 -8.43 9.55 10.22
N PRO A 21 -9.38 10.51 10.23
CA PRO A 21 -9.06 11.90 10.58
C PRO A 21 -8.78 12.09 12.08
N PHE A 22 -8.97 11.04 12.89
CA PHE A 22 -8.76 11.07 14.34
C PHE A 22 -7.47 10.40 14.79
N GLU A 23 -6.74 9.74 13.87
CA GLU A 23 -5.43 9.16 14.15
C GLU A 23 -4.34 10.11 13.67
N SER A 24 -3.37 10.42 14.54
CA SER A 24 -2.21 11.20 14.14
C SER A 24 -1.10 10.32 13.54
N ILE A 25 -0.24 10.91 12.71
CA ILE A 25 0.97 10.22 12.22
C ILE A 25 1.80 9.57 13.35
N ASP A 26 1.92 10.20 14.52
CA ASP A 26 2.68 9.65 15.66
C ASP A 26 2.05 8.36 16.22
N GLN A 27 0.72 8.28 16.25
CA GLN A 27 0.00 7.08 16.67
C GLN A 27 0.20 5.96 15.65
N LEU A 28 0.11 6.29 14.36
CA LEU A 28 0.36 5.34 13.27
C LEU A 28 1.81 4.82 13.31
N GLU A 29 2.80 5.67 13.61
CA GLU A 29 4.21 5.25 13.68
C GLU A 29 4.43 4.34 14.88
N SER A 30 3.80 4.66 16.01
CA SER A 30 3.81 3.79 17.19
C SER A 30 3.27 2.40 16.87
N TYR A 31 2.20 2.29 16.06
CA TYR A 31 1.68 1.00 15.60
C TYR A 31 2.63 0.29 14.63
N ARG A 32 3.22 1.02 13.68
CA ARG A 32 4.23 0.48 12.74
C ARG A 32 5.39 -0.16 13.48
N ILE A 33 5.94 0.53 14.48
CA ILE A 33 7.04 0.04 15.32
C ILE A 33 6.60 -1.17 16.15
N LYS A 34 5.45 -1.06 16.84
CA LYS A 34 4.93 -2.13 17.70
C LYS A 34 4.70 -3.44 16.94
N GLU A 35 4.12 -3.36 15.75
CA GLU A 35 3.83 -4.52 14.90
C GLU A 35 5.02 -4.94 14.03
N GLY A 36 6.11 -4.16 14.04
CA GLY A 36 7.32 -4.39 13.25
C GLY A 36 7.04 -4.39 11.75
N TYR A 37 6.24 -3.43 11.27
CA TYR A 37 5.96 -3.29 9.85
C TYR A 37 7.12 -2.58 9.13
N PRO A 38 7.64 -3.14 8.03
CA PRO A 38 8.84 -2.62 7.38
C PRO A 38 8.57 -1.36 6.54
N TRP A 39 7.34 -1.20 6.04
CA TRP A 39 6.96 -0.09 5.17
C TRP A 39 6.72 1.21 5.94
N PRO A 40 7.04 2.37 5.36
CA PRO A 40 6.69 3.67 5.92
C PRO A 40 5.18 3.89 6.01
N ILE A 41 4.79 4.85 6.83
CA ILE A 41 3.41 5.33 6.94
C ILE A 41 3.30 6.75 6.35
N ALA A 42 2.13 7.10 5.86
CA ALA A 42 1.83 8.45 5.43
C ALA A 42 0.38 8.84 5.76
N GLU A 43 0.18 10.14 5.97
CA GLU A 43 -1.13 10.76 5.99
C GLU A 43 -1.59 11.03 4.55
N ILE A 44 -2.90 11.09 4.34
CA ILE A 44 -3.48 11.41 3.04
C ILE A 44 -4.63 12.38 3.21
N ASP A 45 -4.81 13.23 2.21
CA ASP A 45 -6.01 14.05 2.11
C ASP A 45 -7.24 13.16 1.88
N THR A 46 -8.32 13.43 2.63
CA THR A 46 -9.57 12.67 2.52
C THR A 46 -10.21 12.81 1.14
N ASP A 47 -10.00 13.93 0.45
CA ASP A 47 -10.52 14.14 -0.90
C ASP A 47 -9.80 13.26 -1.93
N VAL A 48 -8.53 12.94 -1.70
CA VAL A 48 -7.81 11.95 -2.53
C VAL A 48 -8.39 10.56 -2.32
N LEU A 49 -8.69 10.17 -1.07
CA LEU A 49 -9.36 8.88 -0.79
C LEU A 49 -10.72 8.77 -1.47
N LYS A 50 -11.52 9.85 -1.47
CA LYS A 50 -12.79 9.92 -2.20
C LYS A 50 -12.60 9.81 -3.70
N GLY A 51 -11.64 10.53 -4.27
CA GLY A 51 -11.29 10.46 -5.69
C GLY A 51 -10.88 9.05 -6.11
N LEU A 52 -10.13 8.35 -5.26
CA LEU A 52 -9.74 6.96 -5.42
C LEU A 52 -10.86 5.96 -5.07
N ARG A 53 -12.04 6.42 -4.65
CA ARG A 53 -13.18 5.58 -4.23
C ARG A 53 -12.80 4.52 -3.20
N VAL A 54 -11.97 4.91 -2.22
CA VAL A 54 -11.61 4.04 -1.10
C VAL A 54 -12.72 4.12 -0.06
N LEU A 55 -13.64 3.16 -0.11
CA LEU A 55 -14.87 3.16 0.71
C LEU A 55 -14.77 2.27 1.95
N GLN A 56 -13.76 1.40 2.03
CA GLN A 56 -13.57 0.49 3.15
C GLN A 56 -12.09 0.33 3.50
N GLN A 57 -11.82 0.11 4.78
CA GLN A 57 -10.57 -0.53 5.19
C GLN A 57 -10.64 -2.02 4.82
N SER A 58 -9.57 -2.72 4.47
CA SER A 58 -8.19 -2.31 4.18
C SER A 58 -7.94 -2.39 2.67
N THR A 59 -8.37 -1.38 1.90
CA THR A 59 -8.11 -1.29 0.46
C THR A 59 -6.63 -1.14 0.15
N LYS A 60 -6.16 -1.87 -0.87
CA LYS A 60 -4.82 -1.77 -1.42
C LYS A 60 -4.93 -1.38 -2.89
N ILE A 61 -4.08 -0.46 -3.32
CA ILE A 61 -4.05 0.08 -4.68
C ILE A 61 -2.61 -0.03 -5.16
N ALA A 62 -2.40 -0.63 -6.32
CA ALA A 62 -1.13 -0.64 -7.01
C ALA A 62 -1.14 0.42 -8.11
N LEU A 63 -0.07 1.20 -8.19
CA LEU A 63 0.16 2.24 -9.18
C LEU A 63 1.44 1.91 -9.93
N ASP A 64 1.43 1.99 -11.25
CA ASP A 64 2.65 1.87 -12.05
C ASP A 64 3.49 3.16 -12.02
N HIS A 65 4.62 3.16 -12.74
CA HIS A 65 5.54 4.29 -12.82
C HIS A 65 4.92 5.55 -13.48
N GLN A 66 3.80 5.41 -14.20
CA GLN A 66 3.05 6.52 -14.80
C GLN A 66 1.95 7.04 -13.87
N GLY A 67 1.78 6.43 -12.70
CA GLY A 67 0.72 6.74 -11.74
C GLY A 67 -0.64 6.15 -12.13
N ILE A 68 -0.68 5.15 -13.02
CA ILE A 68 -1.91 4.48 -13.43
C ILE A 68 -2.22 3.35 -12.45
N ILE A 69 -3.49 3.24 -12.03
CA ILE A 69 -3.94 2.16 -11.16
C ILE A 69 -3.99 0.85 -11.96
N THR A 70 -3.08 -0.07 -11.67
CA THR A 70 -3.00 -1.39 -12.33
C THR A 70 -3.72 -2.49 -11.55
N TYR A 71 -3.85 -2.32 -10.23
CA TYR A 71 -4.53 -3.31 -9.38
C TYR A 71 -5.21 -2.67 -8.17
N ARG A 72 -6.32 -3.27 -7.74
CA ARG A 72 -7.08 -2.87 -6.54
C ARG A 72 -7.59 -4.12 -5.83
N ALA A 73 -7.39 -4.19 -4.52
CA ALA A 73 -7.87 -5.26 -3.67
C ALA A 73 -8.53 -4.74 -2.39
N GLY A 74 -9.54 -5.45 -1.92
CA GLY A 74 -10.24 -5.16 -0.67
C GLY A 74 -9.59 -5.79 0.57
N TYR A 75 -10.34 -5.75 1.68
CA TYR A 75 -9.96 -6.50 2.89
C TYR A 75 -9.97 -8.01 2.60
N ALA A 76 -8.95 -8.72 3.11
CA ALA A 76 -8.73 -10.16 2.89
C ALA A 76 -8.58 -10.63 1.43
N ASP A 77 -8.47 -9.69 0.48
CA ASP A 77 -8.29 -10.01 -0.93
C ASP A 77 -6.79 -10.04 -1.30
N GLY A 78 -6.43 -11.01 -2.13
CA GLY A 78 -5.04 -11.32 -2.52
C GLY A 78 -4.26 -12.12 -1.46
N GLY A 79 -3.96 -13.38 -1.77
CA GLY A 79 -2.99 -14.21 -1.04
C GLY A 79 -1.54 -13.82 -1.36
N ALA A 80 -0.57 -14.44 -0.67
CA ALA A 80 0.85 -14.13 -0.84
C ALA A 80 1.32 -14.22 -2.31
N ASP A 81 0.87 -15.25 -3.04
CA ASP A 81 1.25 -15.45 -4.44
C ASP A 81 0.67 -14.37 -5.35
N LYS A 82 -0.58 -13.94 -5.10
CA LYS A 82 -1.17 -12.84 -5.85
C LYS A 82 -0.42 -11.52 -5.62
N TRP A 83 0.02 -11.28 -4.38
CA TRP A 83 0.81 -10.10 -4.07
C TRP A 83 2.20 -10.13 -4.69
N ARG A 84 2.82 -11.32 -4.82
CA ARG A 84 4.07 -11.45 -5.58
C ARG A 84 3.88 -11.11 -7.04
N GLU A 85 2.83 -11.64 -7.68
CA GLU A 85 2.49 -11.32 -9.07
C GLU A 85 2.30 -9.82 -9.26
N VAL A 86 1.46 -9.19 -8.44
CA VAL A 86 1.21 -7.74 -8.51
C VAL A 86 2.50 -6.93 -8.35
N PHE A 87 3.39 -7.31 -7.41
CA PHE A 87 4.66 -6.61 -7.26
C PHE A 87 5.62 -6.85 -8.42
N SER A 88 5.70 -8.07 -8.95
CA SER A 88 6.49 -8.36 -10.15
C SER A 88 6.02 -7.51 -11.32
N ASP A 89 4.71 -7.44 -11.57
CA ASP A 89 4.13 -6.64 -12.65
C ASP A 89 4.53 -5.16 -12.53
N LEU A 90 4.51 -4.61 -11.31
CA LEU A 90 4.96 -3.24 -11.05
C LEU A 90 6.45 -3.04 -11.37
N THR A 91 7.31 -4.02 -11.10
CA THR A 91 8.74 -3.93 -11.41
C THR A 91 9.04 -4.10 -12.89
N GLU A 92 8.28 -4.93 -13.62
CA GLU A 92 8.49 -5.17 -15.05
C GLU A 92 8.00 -3.97 -15.89
N LEU A 93 6.87 -3.38 -15.51
CA LEU A 93 6.33 -2.19 -16.17
C LEU A 93 7.21 -0.94 -15.98
N ALA A 94 8.04 -0.89 -14.94
CA ALA A 94 8.97 0.23 -14.70
C ALA A 94 10.25 0.18 -15.56
N GLY A 95 10.52 -0.94 -16.24
CA GLY A 95 11.73 -1.15 -17.04
C GLY A 95 11.55 -0.97 -18.57
N GLY A 96 10.40 -0.47 -19.01
CA GLY A 96 10.04 -0.27 -20.43
C GLY A 96 10.43 1.10 -20.98
#